data_AF-A0A3M1QJK3-F1
#
_entry.id   AF-A0A3M1QJK3-F1
#
_cell.length_a   1.000
_cell.length_b   1.000
_cell.length_c   1.000
_cell.angle_alpha   90.00
_cell.angle_beta   90.00
_cell.angle_gamma   90.00
#
_symmetry.space_group_name_H-M   'P 1'
#
loop_
_entity.id
_entity.type
_entity.pdbx_description
1 polymer ?
#
loop_
_entity_poly.entity_id
_entity_poly.type
_entity_poly.pdbx_seq_one_letter_code
_entity_poly.pdbx_strand_id
1 'polypeptide(L)'
;MPPAVRIADNTAHGAPAAPGPGSADVLIGFKPAWRALPSSVGGAVESASNAVKNFMSTPVTTPASAAPQIAQISSGLTQAAAAAAA
;
A
#
# COMPACT_ATOMS: atom_id res chain seq x y z
N MET A 1 -18.43 15.81 -11.01
CA MET A 1 -17.33 15.07 -10.36
C MET A 1 -16.09 15.19 -11.23
N PRO A 2 -14.92 15.57 -10.70
CA PRO A 2 -13.67 15.58 -11.46
C PRO A 2 -13.17 14.15 -11.75
N PRO A 3 -12.37 13.95 -12.81
CA PRO A 3 -11.73 12.65 -13.07
C PRO A 3 -10.70 12.32 -11.98
N ALA A 4 -10.55 11.03 -11.68
CA ALA A 4 -9.57 10.54 -10.72
C ALA A 4 -8.15 10.54 -11.31
N VAL A 5 -7.17 10.96 -10.50
CA VAL A 5 -5.76 11.11 -10.91
C VAL A 5 -5.05 9.76 -10.95
N ARG A 6 -4.23 9.57 -11.98
CA ARG A 6 -3.35 8.40 -12.18
C ARG A 6 -1.91 8.81 -12.01
N ILE A 7 -1.06 7.81 -11.80
CA ILE A 7 0.39 8.02 -11.85
C ILE A 7 0.79 8.65 -13.19
N ALA A 8 1.66 9.65 -13.10
CA ALA A 8 2.18 10.43 -14.22
C ALA A 8 1.16 11.29 -14.99
N ASP A 9 -0.07 11.46 -14.51
CA ASP A 9 -0.94 12.51 -15.03
C ASP A 9 -0.33 13.90 -14.73
N ASN A 10 -0.38 14.83 -15.68
CA ASN A 10 0.14 16.19 -15.48
C ASN A 10 -0.66 16.93 -14.41
N THR A 11 0.03 17.65 -13.52
CA THR A 11 -0.60 18.61 -12.62
C THR A 11 -0.58 20.01 -13.23
N ALA A 12 -1.42 20.92 -12.72
CA ALA A 12 -1.46 22.31 -13.14
C ALA A 12 -0.12 23.06 -12.97
N HIS A 13 0.78 22.54 -12.12
CA HIS A 13 2.10 23.11 -11.85
C HIS A 13 3.21 22.44 -12.68
N GLY A 14 2.88 21.65 -13.70
CA GLY A 14 3.82 21.11 -14.68
C GLY A 14 4.58 19.85 -14.27
N ALA A 15 4.58 19.49 -12.98
CA ALA A 15 5.11 18.21 -12.52
C ALA A 15 4.03 17.10 -12.68
N PRO A 16 4.39 15.86 -13.06
CA PRO A 16 3.47 14.73 -13.04
C PRO A 16 3.05 14.35 -11.61
N ALA A 17 1.91 13.68 -11.46
CA ALA A 17 1.42 13.14 -10.20
C ALA A 17 2.41 12.10 -9.62
N ALA A 18 3.19 12.56 -8.64
CA ALA A 18 4.24 11.89 -7.87
C ALA A 18 4.41 12.66 -6.54
N PRO A 19 5.01 12.10 -5.47
CA PRO A 19 5.68 10.81 -5.34
C PRO A 19 4.71 9.63 -5.14
N GLY A 20 5.27 8.41 -5.15
CA GLY A 20 4.58 7.17 -4.80
C GLY A 20 4.39 6.19 -5.98
N PRO A 21 4.29 4.88 -5.73
CA PRO A 21 4.10 3.86 -6.76
C PRO A 21 2.68 3.82 -7.37
N GLY A 22 1.72 4.54 -6.76
CA GLY A 22 0.30 4.39 -7.05
C GLY A 22 -0.31 3.17 -6.35
N SER A 23 -1.58 2.87 -6.64
CA SER A 23 -2.28 1.71 -6.08
C SER A 23 -1.86 0.42 -6.82
N ALA A 24 -1.58 -0.66 -6.09
CA ALA A 24 -1.31 -1.97 -6.69
C ALA A 24 -2.56 -2.58 -7.37
N ASP A 25 -3.73 -2.45 -6.74
CA ASP A 25 -4.96 -3.11 -7.22
C ASP A 25 -5.89 -2.19 -8.05
N VAL A 26 -5.83 -0.87 -7.85
CA VAL A 26 -6.79 0.07 -8.45
C VAL A 26 -6.18 0.73 -9.68
N LEU A 27 -6.64 0.29 -10.85
CA LEU A 27 -6.25 0.85 -12.14
C LEU A 27 -7.34 1.76 -12.69
N ILE A 28 -6.95 2.93 -13.17
CA ILE A 28 -7.84 3.87 -13.87
C ILE A 28 -7.24 4.06 -15.26
N GLY A 29 -7.99 3.71 -16.31
CA GLY A 29 -7.49 3.79 -17.70
C GLY A 29 -6.13 3.09 -17.90
N PHE A 30 -5.99 1.86 -17.36
CA PHE A 30 -4.78 1.03 -17.43
C PHE A 30 -3.52 1.61 -16.76
N LYS A 31 -3.65 2.63 -15.91
CA LYS A 31 -2.55 3.14 -15.07
C LYS A 31 -2.91 3.04 -13.59
N PRO A 32 -1.94 2.83 -12.69
CA PRO A 32 -2.18 2.86 -11.26
C PRO A 32 -2.82 4.18 -10.82
N ALA A 33 -3.87 4.10 -9.98
CA ALA A 33 -4.45 5.27 -9.34
C ALA A 33 -3.40 5.97 -8.46
N TRP A 34 -3.30 7.30 -8.55
CA TRP A 34 -2.35 8.04 -7.72
C TRP A 34 -2.81 8.06 -6.26
N ARG A 35 -1.86 7.90 -5.34
CA ARG A 35 -2.04 8.04 -3.90
C ARG A 35 -0.99 9.02 -3.39
N ALA A 36 -1.39 9.97 -2.55
CA ALA A 36 -0.51 10.98 -1.96
C ALA A 36 0.36 10.38 -0.83
N LEU A 37 1.09 9.29 -1.12
CA LEU A 37 2.00 8.62 -0.20
C LEU A 37 3.44 8.74 -0.73
N PRO A 38 4.42 9.04 0.13
CA PRO A 38 5.83 8.92 -0.23
C PRO A 38 6.15 7.51 -0.73
N SER A 39 7.13 7.37 -1.63
CA SER A 39 7.54 6.05 -2.16
C SER A 39 8.02 5.09 -1.06
N SER A 40 8.69 5.62 -0.03
CA SER A 40 9.15 4.87 1.16
C SER A 40 7.98 4.23 1.92
N VAL A 41 6.89 4.98 2.08
CA VAL A 41 5.67 4.52 2.74
C VAL A 41 4.87 3.58 1.85
N GLY A 42 4.79 3.87 0.54
CA GLY A 42 4.04 3.07 -0.42
C GLY A 42 4.49 1.60 -0.45
N GLY A 43 5.80 1.35 -0.50
CA GLY A 43 6.33 -0.01 -0.48
C GLY A 43 6.06 -0.77 0.83
N ALA A 44 6.15 -0.08 1.97
CA ALA A 44 5.94 -0.69 3.27
C ALA A 44 4.46 -0.99 3.56
N VAL A 45 3.55 -0.10 3.15
CA VAL A 45 2.10 -0.33 3.22
C VAL A 45 1.67 -1.49 2.31
N GLU A 46 2.28 -1.61 1.13
CA GLU A 46 2.04 -2.75 0.23
C GLU A 46 2.48 -4.08 0.85
N SER A 47 3.67 -4.13 1.47
CA SER A 47 4.15 -5.32 2.18
C SER A 47 3.21 -5.75 3.31
N ALA A 48 2.78 -4.80 4.16
CA ALA A 48 1.81 -5.04 5.20
C ALA A 48 0.46 -5.53 4.66
N SER A 49 -0.03 -4.93 3.58
CA SER A 49 -1.30 -5.29 2.94
C SER A 49 -1.26 -6.73 2.41
N ASN A 50 -0.15 -7.16 1.81
CA ASN A 50 0.03 -8.53 1.34
C ASN A 50 0.10 -9.55 2.49
N ALA A 51 0.74 -9.20 3.62
CA ALA A 51 0.74 -10.05 4.81
C ALA A 51 -0.68 -10.24 5.39
N VAL A 52 -1.47 -9.16 5.44
CA VAL A 52 -2.88 -9.23 5.88
C VAL A 52 -3.71 -10.07 4.89
N LYS A 53 -3.51 -9.89 3.58
CA LYS A 53 -4.20 -10.68 2.55
C LYS A 53 -3.92 -12.18 2.68
N ASN A 54 -2.68 -12.55 2.99
CA ASN A 54 -2.30 -13.94 3.24
C ASN A 54 -2.91 -14.49 4.54
N PHE A 55 -2.99 -13.68 5.59
CA PHE A 55 -3.70 -14.07 6.82
C PHE A 55 -5.18 -14.32 6.53
N MET A 56 -5.83 -13.45 5.76
CA MET A 56 -7.25 -13.58 5.40
C MET A 56 -7.55 -14.80 4.50
N SER A 57 -6.58 -15.26 3.71
CA SER A 57 -6.75 -16.46 2.87
C SER A 57 -6.42 -17.77 3.59
N THR A 58 -5.86 -17.71 4.80
CA THR A 58 -5.49 -18.89 5.58
C THR A 58 -6.58 -19.18 6.62
N PRO A 59 -7.21 -20.37 6.62
CA PRO A 59 -8.16 -20.74 7.66
C PRO A 59 -7.49 -20.79 9.04
N VAL A 60 -7.98 -19.97 9.98
CA VAL A 60 -7.53 -20.01 11.38
C VAL A 60 -8.31 -21.10 12.11
N THR A 61 -7.73 -22.29 12.23
CA THR A 61 -8.36 -23.42 12.91
C THR A 61 -8.15 -23.40 14.43
N THR A 62 -7.12 -22.70 14.91
CA THR A 62 -6.88 -22.44 16.34
C THR A 62 -6.27 -21.05 16.54
N PRO A 63 -6.42 -20.42 17.72
CA PRO A 63 -5.75 -19.15 18.02
C PRO A 63 -4.22 -19.24 17.90
N ALA A 64 -3.62 -20.39 18.22
CA ALA A 64 -2.17 -20.59 18.16
C ALA A 64 -1.62 -20.56 16.73
N SER A 65 -2.38 -21.06 15.74
CA SER A 65 -1.94 -21.09 14.34
C SER A 65 -1.90 -19.70 13.68
N ALA A 66 -2.59 -18.71 14.25
CA ALA A 66 -2.59 -17.33 13.78
C ALA A 66 -1.40 -16.50 14.28
N ALA A 67 -0.78 -16.90 15.40
CA ALA A 67 0.22 -16.08 16.10
C ALA A 67 1.43 -15.67 15.21
N PRO A 68 2.02 -16.56 14.38
CA PRO A 68 3.15 -16.18 13.52
C PRO A 68 2.74 -15.14 12.47
N GLN A 69 1.55 -15.28 11.87
CA GLN A 69 1.06 -14.37 10.83
C GLN A 69 0.72 -12.99 11.41
N ILE A 70 0.12 -12.96 12.61
CA ILE A 70 -0.15 -11.70 13.32
C ILE A 70 1.15 -10.97 13.68
N ALA A 71 2.20 -11.70 14.11
CA ALA A 71 3.51 -11.12 14.39
C ALA A 71 4.19 -10.56 13.12
N GLN A 72 4.03 -11.24 11.99
CA GLN A 72 4.50 -10.73 10.69
C GLN A 72 3.74 -9.47 10.26
N ILE A 73 2.42 -9.43 10.43
CA ILE A 73 1.61 -8.24 10.14
C ILE A 73 2.04 -7.06 11.03
N SER A 74 2.19 -7.28 12.34
CA SER A 74 2.54 -6.21 13.27
C SER A 74 3.94 -5.64 12.98
N SER A 75 4.93 -6.50 12.75
CA SER A 75 6.27 -6.06 12.37
C SER A 75 6.29 -5.28 11.04
N GLY A 76 5.52 -5.71 10.04
CA GLY A 76 5.36 -4.99 8.77
C GLY A 76 4.74 -3.61 8.96
N LEU A 77 3.72 -3.48 9.80
CA LEU A 77 3.12 -2.18 10.15
C LEU A 77 4.12 -1.26 10.87
N THR A 78 4.90 -1.79 11.82
CA THR A 78 5.94 -1.02 12.51
C THR A 78 7.01 -0.50 11.53
N GLN A 79 7.43 -1.32 10.57
CA GLN A 79 8.36 -0.89 9.52
C GLN A 79 7.75 0.19 8.62
N ALA A 80 6.46 0.07 8.27
CA ALA A 80 5.75 1.09 7.49
C ALA A 80 5.64 2.42 8.23
N ALA A 81 5.36 2.38 9.54
CA ALA A 81 5.35 3.57 10.38
C ALA A 81 6.73 4.22 10.46
N ALA A 82 7.80 3.42 10.59
CA ALA A 82 9.18 3.93 10.58
C ALA A 82 9.55 4.60 9.23
N ALA A 83 9.15 4.01 8.11
CA ALA A 83 9.37 4.56 6.77
C ALA A 83 8.58 5.86 6.51
N ALA A 84 7.48 6.09 7.24
CA ALA A 84 6.69 7.32 7.18
C ALA A 84 7.28 8.46 8.04
N ALA A 85 8.14 8.14 8.99
CA ALA A 85 8.78 9.11 9.88
C ALA A 85 10.15 9.62 9.35
N ALA A 86 10.65 9.04 8.25
CA ALA A 86 11.92 9.37 7.60
C ALA A 86 11.71 10.22 6.35
#